data_AF-A0A4Y9IW47-F1
#
_entry.id   AF-A0A4Y9IW47-F1
#
_cell.length_a   1.000
_cell.length_b   1.000
_cell.length_c   1.000
_cell.angle_alpha   90.00
_cell.angle_beta   90.00
_cell.angle_gamma   90.00
#
_symmetry.space_group_name_H-M   'P 1'
#
loop_
_entity.id
_entity.type
_entity.pdbx_description
1 polymer ?
#
loop_
_entity_poly.entity_id
_entity_poly.type
_entity_poly.pdbx_seq_one_letter_code
_entity_poly.pdbx_strand_id
1 'polypeptide(L)'
;MNNPLQFPTSTIVDRLIPKAQFVKASSTPTAIRTLLAEEFEQIRLLYVLRPDTVNVADGSEVKEIDVFLFRCKTDHYSINPFCGIDDLIPRHTIYIIEYGNHTDLLMQHKRRSVVAGTVKWSREVSKFLCDIDLASRPLQIEGQNLDRVYFNFFSQMSGYKIDNSAAITEVKELETRLAKMRRKAENIQKRVRNEKQFNRQIELNSQARALKRQIAELESQLSNNRK
;
A
#
# COMPACT_ATOMS: atom_id res chain seq x y z
N MET A 1 0.41 -9.13 -26.16
CA MET A 1 -0.07 -8.40 -24.97
C MET A 1 0.91 -8.62 -23.86
N ASN A 2 1.38 -7.57 -23.19
CA ASN A 2 2.25 -7.70 -22.02
C ASN A 2 1.39 -8.17 -20.83
N ASN A 3 1.67 -9.34 -20.25
CA ASN A 3 0.95 -9.89 -19.10
C ASN A 3 1.93 -10.09 -17.92
N PRO A 4 2.48 -9.00 -17.34
CA PRO A 4 3.52 -9.07 -16.31
C PRO A 4 3.09 -9.82 -15.04
N LEU A 5 1.79 -9.80 -14.69
CA LEU A 5 1.26 -10.49 -13.51
C LEU A 5 0.83 -11.94 -13.79
N GLN A 6 0.92 -12.41 -15.04
CA GLN A 6 0.45 -13.74 -15.45
C GLN A 6 -1.00 -14.05 -15.06
N PHE A 7 -1.83 -13.01 -14.94
CA PHE A 7 -3.25 -13.14 -14.61
C PHE A 7 -4.03 -13.76 -15.77
N PRO A 8 -5.23 -14.33 -15.50
CA PRO A 8 -6.10 -14.88 -16.53
C PRO A 8 -6.38 -13.87 -17.64
N THR A 9 -6.43 -14.32 -18.89
CA THR A 9 -6.65 -13.45 -20.05
C THR A 9 -7.98 -12.70 -20.00
N SER A 10 -8.99 -13.27 -19.34
CA SER A 10 -10.28 -12.64 -19.04
C SER A 10 -10.17 -11.34 -18.24
N THR A 11 -9.07 -11.14 -17.50
CA THR A 11 -8.84 -9.92 -16.71
C THR A 11 -8.15 -8.81 -17.51
N ILE A 12 -7.52 -9.15 -18.64
CA ILE A 12 -6.69 -8.22 -19.40
C ILE A 12 -7.59 -7.25 -20.17
N VAL A 13 -7.44 -5.96 -19.87
CA VAL A 13 -8.13 -4.88 -20.58
C VAL A 13 -7.18 -4.15 -21.51
N ASP A 14 -5.92 -3.97 -21.10
CA ASP A 14 -4.86 -3.34 -21.88
C ASP A 14 -5.32 -2.02 -22.55
N ARG A 15 -5.86 -1.09 -21.74
CA ARG A 15 -6.42 0.20 -22.22
C ARG A 15 -5.54 1.38 -21.80
N LEU A 16 -5.14 2.19 -22.78
CA LEU A 16 -4.47 3.47 -22.51
C LEU A 16 -5.43 4.44 -21.81
N ILE A 17 -4.99 5.06 -20.71
CA ILE A 17 -5.76 6.06 -19.97
C ILE A 17 -5.18 7.44 -20.28
N PRO A 18 -5.92 8.32 -20.97
CA PRO A 18 -5.45 9.66 -21.26
C PRO A 18 -5.22 10.46 -19.98
N LYS A 19 -4.05 11.12 -19.85
CA LYS A 19 -3.71 11.97 -18.70
C LYS A 19 -4.75 13.07 -18.45
N ALA A 20 -5.41 13.54 -19.50
CA ALA A 20 -6.50 14.51 -19.44
C ALA A 20 -7.69 14.04 -18.58
N GLN A 21 -7.90 12.72 -18.44
CA GLN A 21 -8.98 12.18 -17.61
C GLN A 21 -8.74 12.44 -16.12
N PHE A 22 -7.50 12.27 -15.65
CA PHE A 22 -7.11 12.61 -14.27
C PHE A 22 -7.22 14.12 -14.01
N VAL A 23 -6.80 14.94 -14.98
CA VAL A 23 -6.90 16.41 -14.87
C VAL A 23 -8.35 16.88 -14.73
N LYS A 24 -9.29 16.26 -15.47
CA LYS A 24 -10.73 16.56 -15.39
C LYS A 24 -11.35 16.13 -14.06
N ALA A 25 -10.86 15.04 -13.47
CA ALA A 25 -11.36 14.51 -12.20
C ALA A 25 -10.78 15.24 -10.97
N SER A 26 -9.67 15.96 -11.13
CA SER A 26 -8.96 16.61 -10.04
C SER A 26 -9.53 17.97 -9.66
N SER A 27 -9.54 18.26 -8.35
CA SER A 27 -9.78 19.60 -7.81
C SER A 27 -8.59 20.56 -8.00
N THR A 28 -7.41 20.04 -8.37
CA THR A 28 -6.19 20.81 -8.67
C THR A 28 -5.64 20.48 -10.07
N PRO A 29 -6.36 20.86 -11.15
CA PRO A 29 -6.04 20.43 -12.52
C PRO A 29 -4.63 20.79 -12.99
N THR A 30 -4.13 21.97 -12.61
CA THR A 30 -2.79 22.44 -13.03
C THR A 30 -1.69 21.59 -12.42
N ALA A 31 -1.74 21.33 -11.11
CA ALA A 31 -0.73 20.54 -10.42
C ALA A 31 -0.69 19.08 -10.92
N ILE A 32 -1.86 18.44 -11.07
CA ILE A 32 -1.96 17.09 -11.62
C ILE A 32 -1.49 17.04 -13.08
N ARG A 33 -1.81 18.06 -13.89
CA ARG A 33 -1.34 18.11 -15.28
C ARG A 33 0.18 18.15 -15.37
N THR A 34 0.82 19.05 -14.62
CA THR A 34 2.28 19.19 -14.59
C THR A 34 2.91 17.88 -14.14
N LEU A 35 2.43 17.34 -13.01
CA LEU A 35 2.91 16.07 -12.47
C LEU A 35 2.84 14.93 -13.50
N LEU A 36 1.66 14.71 -14.08
CA LEU A 36 1.47 13.61 -15.03
C LEU A 36 2.29 13.82 -16.31
N ALA A 37 2.55 15.07 -16.70
CA ALA A 37 3.35 15.40 -17.86
C ALA A 37 4.85 15.19 -17.60
N GLU A 38 5.34 15.47 -16.40
CA GLU A 38 6.75 15.37 -16.03
C GLU A 38 7.17 13.94 -15.64
N GLU A 39 6.37 13.26 -14.79
CA GLU A 39 6.78 11.99 -14.19
C GLU A 39 6.53 10.78 -15.11
N PHE A 40 5.39 10.76 -15.81
CA PHE A 40 4.94 9.55 -16.52
C PHE A 40 5.04 9.69 -18.03
N GLU A 41 5.48 8.64 -18.72
CA GLU A 41 5.35 8.50 -20.17
C GLU A 41 3.92 8.09 -20.50
N GLN A 42 3.47 7.00 -19.91
CA GLN A 42 2.21 6.33 -20.22
C GLN A 42 1.52 5.83 -18.95
N ILE A 43 0.19 5.88 -18.94
CA ILE A 43 -0.65 5.25 -17.91
C ILE A 43 -1.65 4.35 -18.62
N ARG A 44 -1.76 3.12 -18.14
CA ARG A 44 -2.60 2.09 -18.77
C ARG A 44 -3.37 1.33 -17.70
N LEU A 45 -4.65 1.09 -17.94
CA LEU A 45 -5.43 0.12 -17.18
C LEU A 45 -5.13 -1.26 -17.78
N LEU A 46 -4.34 -2.05 -17.07
CA LEU A 46 -3.81 -3.30 -17.58
C LEU A 46 -4.77 -4.46 -17.29
N TYR A 47 -5.25 -4.54 -16.05
CA TYR A 47 -6.19 -5.58 -15.61
C TYR A 47 -7.40 -4.99 -14.90
N VAL A 48 -8.56 -5.64 -15.07
CA VAL A 48 -9.77 -5.39 -14.27
C VAL A 48 -10.25 -6.72 -13.71
N LEU A 49 -10.19 -6.85 -12.39
CA LEU A 49 -10.61 -8.04 -11.68
C LEU A 49 -12.01 -7.82 -11.12
N ARG A 50 -12.92 -8.66 -11.57
CA ARG A 50 -14.30 -8.76 -11.13
C ARG A 50 -14.63 -10.24 -10.90
N PRO A 51 -15.73 -10.55 -10.18
CA PRO A 51 -16.10 -11.93 -9.88
C PRO A 51 -16.18 -12.82 -11.13
N ASP A 52 -16.70 -12.28 -12.24
CA ASP A 52 -16.77 -12.93 -13.55
C ASP A 52 -15.40 -13.12 -14.22
N THR A 53 -14.48 -12.17 -14.08
CA THR A 53 -13.17 -12.23 -14.78
C THR A 53 -12.16 -13.14 -14.10
N VAL A 54 -12.28 -13.34 -12.78
CA VAL A 54 -11.40 -14.24 -12.00
C VAL A 54 -12.09 -15.52 -11.50
N ASN A 55 -13.36 -15.73 -11.84
CA ASN A 55 -14.16 -16.90 -11.47
C ASN A 55 -14.24 -17.13 -9.94
N VAL A 56 -14.67 -16.10 -9.21
CA VAL A 56 -14.91 -16.14 -7.75
C VAL A 56 -16.29 -15.58 -7.42
N ALA A 57 -16.77 -15.79 -6.20
CA ALA A 57 -18.03 -15.19 -5.77
C ALA A 57 -17.91 -13.67 -5.56
N ASP A 58 -19.05 -12.98 -5.55
CA ASP A 58 -19.12 -11.55 -5.22
C ASP A 58 -18.52 -11.24 -3.85
N GLY A 59 -17.71 -10.18 -3.78
CA GLY A 59 -17.29 -9.58 -2.52
C GLY A 59 -18.38 -8.71 -1.90
N SER A 60 -18.36 -8.57 -0.58
CA SER A 60 -19.22 -7.65 0.17
C SER A 60 -18.69 -6.22 0.14
N GLU A 61 -17.37 -6.04 0.29
CA GLU A 61 -16.69 -4.74 0.36
C GLU A 61 -16.07 -4.36 -0.99
N VAL A 62 -15.47 -5.32 -1.68
CA VAL A 62 -14.75 -5.16 -2.93
C VAL A 62 -15.62 -5.64 -4.08
N LYS A 63 -15.88 -4.74 -5.04
CA LYS A 63 -16.69 -5.02 -6.23
C LYS A 63 -15.88 -5.13 -7.52
N GLU A 64 -14.73 -4.47 -7.55
CA GLU A 64 -13.81 -4.44 -8.68
C GLU A 64 -12.43 -4.04 -8.16
N ILE A 65 -11.38 -4.62 -8.73
CA ILE A 65 -9.99 -4.26 -8.48
C ILE A 65 -9.34 -3.89 -9.81
N ASP A 66 -8.92 -2.64 -9.92
CA ASP A 66 -8.25 -2.12 -11.12
C ASP A 66 -6.73 -2.16 -10.93
N VAL A 67 -6.02 -2.73 -11.90
CA VAL A 67 -4.55 -2.73 -11.91
C VAL A 67 -4.06 -1.79 -13.01
N PHE A 68 -3.45 -0.69 -12.60
CA PHE A 68 -2.85 0.26 -13.53
C PHE A 68 -1.35 0.04 -13.65
N LEU A 69 -0.86 0.21 -14.87
CA LEU A 69 0.55 0.29 -15.20
C LEU A 69 0.92 1.76 -15.44
N PHE A 70 1.83 2.27 -14.61
CA PHE A 70 2.46 3.57 -14.75
C PHE A 70 3.88 3.36 -15.28
N ARG A 71 4.17 3.92 -16.47
CA ARG A 71 5.53 3.98 -17.01
C ARG A 71 6.11 5.34 -16.73
N CYS A 72 7.16 5.41 -15.92
CA CYS A 72 7.88 6.62 -15.61
C CYS A 72 8.79 7.02 -16.78
N LYS A 73 9.03 8.33 -16.97
CA LYS A 73 9.95 8.82 -18.00
C LYS A 73 11.42 8.64 -17.63
N THR A 74 11.69 8.66 -16.32
CA THR A 74 13.03 8.60 -15.73
C THR A 74 13.21 7.29 -14.97
N ASP A 75 14.46 6.97 -14.63
CA ASP A 75 14.87 5.85 -13.78
C ASP A 75 14.73 6.15 -12.28
N HIS A 76 14.10 7.27 -11.95
CA HIS A 76 13.67 7.63 -10.60
C HIS A 76 12.26 8.22 -10.66
N TYR A 77 11.53 8.16 -9.55
CA TYR A 77 10.24 8.83 -9.42
C TYR A 77 9.93 9.16 -7.96
N SER A 78 8.99 10.08 -7.74
CA SER A 78 8.47 10.37 -6.40
C SER A 78 7.20 9.57 -6.12
N ILE A 79 7.11 8.89 -4.97
CA ILE A 79 5.90 8.15 -4.58
C ILE A 79 4.77 9.07 -4.08
N ASN A 80 5.12 10.24 -3.55
CA ASN A 80 4.18 11.19 -2.95
C ASN A 80 2.94 11.51 -3.82
N PRO A 81 3.07 11.69 -5.15
CA PRO A 81 1.95 12.02 -6.01
C PRO A 81 0.92 10.90 -6.20
N PHE A 82 1.30 9.64 -5.99
CA PHE A 82 0.40 8.51 -6.21
C PHE A 82 -0.81 8.54 -5.27
N CYS A 83 -0.67 9.07 -4.05
CA CYS A 83 -1.83 9.30 -3.18
C CYS A 83 -2.85 10.24 -3.83
N GLY A 84 -2.40 11.34 -4.42
CA GLY A 84 -3.27 12.31 -5.06
C GLY A 84 -3.93 11.76 -6.33
N ILE A 85 -3.23 10.91 -7.08
CA ILE A 85 -3.79 10.20 -8.25
C ILE A 85 -4.83 9.17 -7.81
N ASP A 86 -4.54 8.39 -6.77
CA ASP A 86 -5.42 7.35 -6.25
C ASP A 86 -6.73 7.89 -5.68
N ASP A 87 -6.67 9.06 -5.04
CA ASP A 87 -7.84 9.76 -4.52
C ASP A 87 -8.84 10.15 -5.64
N LEU A 88 -8.38 10.24 -6.90
CA LEU A 88 -9.25 10.48 -8.08
C LEU A 88 -9.99 9.23 -8.55
N ILE A 89 -9.59 8.04 -8.07
CA ILE A 89 -10.12 6.75 -8.51
C ILE A 89 -10.95 6.15 -7.37
N PRO A 90 -12.29 6.24 -7.42
CA PRO A 90 -13.17 5.74 -6.35
C PRO A 90 -13.38 4.21 -6.44
N ARG A 91 -12.29 3.44 -6.48
CA ARG A 91 -12.24 1.97 -6.59
C ARG A 91 -11.00 1.39 -5.91
N HIS A 92 -11.00 0.09 -5.64
CA HIS A 92 -9.81 -0.61 -5.18
C HIS A 92 -8.80 -0.74 -6.32
N THR A 93 -7.54 -0.38 -6.04
CA THR A 93 -6.51 -0.19 -7.06
C THR A 93 -5.19 -0.84 -6.64
N ILE A 94 -4.48 -1.36 -7.63
CA ILE A 94 -3.07 -1.76 -7.54
C ILE A 94 -2.31 -1.02 -8.65
N TYR A 95 -1.13 -0.53 -8.33
CA TYR A 95 -0.25 0.18 -9.25
C TYR A 95 1.01 -0.62 -9.47
N ILE A 96 1.27 -0.95 -10.73
CA ILE A 96 2.57 -1.40 -11.22
C ILE A 96 3.29 -0.15 -11.72
N ILE A 97 4.49 0.11 -11.21
CA ILE A 97 5.27 1.29 -11.54
C ILE A 97 6.57 0.83 -12.20
N GLU A 98 6.68 1.02 -13.51
CA GLU A 98 7.87 0.70 -14.30
C GLU A 98 8.74 1.95 -14.43
N TYR A 99 10.01 1.87 -14.04
CA TYR A 99 10.98 2.96 -14.15
C TYR A 99 12.38 2.39 -14.40
N GLY A 100 13.06 2.84 -15.47
CA GLY A 100 14.29 2.19 -15.92
C GLY A 100 14.09 0.68 -16.13
N ASN A 101 14.86 -0.14 -15.42
CA ASN A 101 14.75 -1.61 -15.42
C ASN A 101 14.08 -2.17 -14.15
N HIS A 102 13.49 -1.31 -13.33
CA HIS A 102 12.90 -1.66 -12.05
C HIS A 102 11.38 -1.63 -12.11
N THR A 103 10.76 -2.38 -11.21
CA THR A 103 9.31 -2.42 -11.06
C THR A 103 8.95 -2.35 -9.59
N ASP A 104 8.05 -1.44 -9.26
CA ASP A 104 7.49 -1.33 -7.91
C ASP A 104 5.99 -1.65 -7.91
N LEU A 105 5.49 -2.12 -6.76
CA LEU A 105 4.06 -2.26 -6.52
C LEU A 105 3.59 -1.32 -5.43
N LEU A 106 2.47 -0.67 -5.69
CA LEU A 106 1.78 0.16 -4.72
C LEU A 106 0.32 -0.22 -4.65
N MET A 107 -0.16 -0.45 -3.43
CA MET A 107 -1.56 -0.73 -3.15
C MET A 107 -2.06 0.22 -2.08
N GLN A 108 -3.17 0.90 -2.35
CA GLN A 108 -3.74 1.90 -1.45
C GLN A 108 -5.13 1.44 -1.03
N HIS A 109 -5.22 0.90 0.20
CA HIS A 109 -6.48 0.46 0.75
C HIS A 109 -7.38 1.65 1.04
N LYS A 110 -8.55 1.64 0.40
CA LYS A 110 -9.60 2.64 0.56
C LYS A 110 -10.85 1.95 1.09
N ARG A 111 -11.49 2.59 2.07
CA ARG A 111 -12.79 2.17 2.58
C ARG A 111 -13.89 3.00 1.93
N ARG A 112 -14.93 2.33 1.44
CA ARG A 112 -16.16 2.97 0.98
C ARG A 112 -17.06 3.23 2.18
N SER A 113 -17.49 4.46 2.35
CA SER A 113 -18.45 4.87 3.38
C SER A 113 -19.59 5.67 2.76
N VAL A 114 -20.75 5.69 3.42
CA VAL A 114 -21.86 6.56 3.05
C VAL A 114 -22.05 7.57 4.17
N VAL A 115 -21.81 8.85 3.87
CA VAL A 115 -21.95 9.95 4.83
C VAL A 115 -22.99 10.91 4.27
N ALA A 116 -24.07 11.12 5.01
CA ALA A 116 -25.20 11.96 4.60
C ALA A 116 -25.71 11.64 3.17
N GLY A 117 -25.87 10.34 2.85
CA GLY A 117 -26.33 9.86 1.54
C GLY A 117 -25.30 9.95 0.41
N THR A 118 -24.12 10.52 0.66
CA THR A 118 -23.04 10.64 -0.34
C THR A 118 -22.01 9.53 -0.14
N VAL A 119 -21.66 8.83 -1.22
CA VAL A 119 -20.58 7.84 -1.19
C VAL A 119 -19.24 8.56 -1.10
N LYS A 120 -18.47 8.25 -0.06
CA LYS A 120 -17.12 8.77 0.17
C LYS A 120 -16.13 7.62 0.22
N TRP A 121 -15.03 7.79 -0.51
CA TRP A 121 -13.87 6.90 -0.42
C TRP A 121 -12.81 7.56 0.44
N SER A 122 -12.29 6.82 1.42
CA SER A 122 -11.21 7.29 2.29
C SER A 122 -10.06 6.30 2.26
N ARG A 123 -8.88 6.77 1.86
CA ARG A 123 -7.64 6.00 1.93
C ARG A 123 -7.20 5.83 3.37
N GLU A 124 -7.01 4.58 3.78
CA GLU A 124 -6.63 4.22 5.14
C GLU A 124 -5.17 3.80 5.22
N VAL A 125 -4.71 2.93 4.31
CA VAL A 125 -3.36 2.34 4.36
C VAL A 125 -2.76 2.29 2.96
N SER A 126 -1.45 2.51 2.87
CA SER A 126 -0.67 2.32 1.66
C SER A 126 0.42 1.29 1.93
N LYS A 127 0.56 0.31 1.03
CA LYS A 127 1.64 -0.67 1.06
C LYS A 127 2.42 -0.59 -0.24
N PHE A 128 3.74 -0.56 -0.11
CA PHE A 128 4.67 -0.30 -1.18
C PHE A 128 5.78 -1.35 -1.13
N LEU A 129 6.03 -1.98 -2.27
CA LEU A 129 7.14 -2.89 -2.47
C LEU A 129 8.03 -2.34 -3.58
N CYS A 130 9.30 -2.17 -3.27
CA CYS A 130 10.30 -1.65 -4.20
C CYS A 130 11.06 -2.79 -4.88
N ASP A 131 11.51 -2.54 -6.10
CA ASP A 131 12.42 -3.36 -6.90
C ASP A 131 12.04 -4.84 -6.89
N ILE A 132 10.79 -5.09 -7.29
CA ILE A 132 10.25 -6.44 -7.35
C ILE A 132 10.42 -7.04 -8.74
N ASP A 133 10.77 -8.32 -8.74
CA ASP A 133 10.74 -9.13 -9.95
C ASP A 133 9.41 -9.89 -10.02
N LEU A 134 8.50 -9.37 -10.84
CA LEU A 134 7.19 -9.99 -11.08
C LEU A 134 7.29 -11.35 -11.79
N ALA A 135 8.41 -11.67 -12.44
CA ALA A 135 8.60 -12.96 -13.08
C ALA A 135 8.90 -14.06 -12.05
N SER A 136 9.75 -13.77 -11.05
CA SER A 136 10.07 -14.72 -9.97
C SER A 136 9.03 -14.74 -8.85
N ARG A 137 8.39 -13.61 -8.55
CA ARG A 137 7.37 -13.49 -7.50
C ARG A 137 6.10 -12.77 -8.00
N PRO A 138 5.33 -13.39 -8.91
CA PRO A 138 4.07 -12.83 -9.37
C PRO A 138 3.03 -12.79 -8.24
N LEU A 139 2.20 -11.74 -8.23
CA LEU A 139 1.02 -11.71 -7.37
C LEU A 139 0.12 -12.90 -7.72
N GLN A 140 -0.40 -13.60 -6.71
CA GLN A 140 -1.29 -14.73 -6.89
C GLN A 140 -2.73 -14.36 -6.60
N ILE A 141 -3.65 -14.74 -7.49
CA ILE A 141 -5.09 -14.61 -7.26
C ILE A 141 -5.53 -15.80 -6.40
N GLU A 142 -5.77 -15.56 -5.11
CA GLU A 142 -6.25 -16.62 -4.19
C GLU A 142 -7.42 -16.07 -3.37
N GLY A 143 -8.51 -16.83 -3.31
CA GLY A 143 -9.70 -16.48 -2.54
C GLY A 143 -10.97 -17.04 -3.17
N GLN A 144 -11.98 -17.32 -2.32
CA GLN A 144 -13.28 -17.83 -2.78
C GLN A 144 -14.24 -16.71 -3.24
N ASN A 145 -13.93 -15.46 -2.91
CA ASN A 145 -14.67 -14.27 -3.34
C ASN A 145 -13.72 -13.09 -3.56
N LEU A 146 -14.23 -12.01 -4.15
CA LEU A 146 -13.39 -10.86 -4.51
C LEU A 146 -12.79 -10.12 -3.29
N ASP A 147 -13.47 -10.12 -2.14
CA ASP A 147 -12.92 -9.58 -0.89
C ASP A 147 -11.65 -10.34 -0.50
N ARG A 148 -11.69 -11.67 -0.52
CA ARG A 148 -10.55 -12.53 -0.18
C ARG A 148 -9.41 -12.39 -1.17
N VAL A 149 -9.71 -12.27 -2.46
CA VAL A 149 -8.68 -11.96 -3.48
C VAL A 149 -7.98 -10.65 -3.17
N TYR A 150 -8.74 -9.60 -2.86
CA TYR A 150 -8.17 -8.30 -2.52
C TYR A 150 -7.30 -8.35 -1.25
N PHE A 151 -7.80 -8.93 -0.16
CA PHE A 151 -7.04 -9.05 1.08
C PHE A 151 -5.83 -9.99 0.95
N ASN A 152 -5.89 -10.97 0.04
CA ASN A 152 -4.75 -11.81 -0.29
C ASN A 152 -3.63 -11.02 -0.98
N PHE A 153 -3.93 -10.11 -1.90
CA PHE A 153 -2.91 -9.22 -2.47
C PHE A 153 -2.27 -8.35 -1.38
N PHE A 154 -3.08 -7.80 -0.49
CA PHE A 154 -2.55 -7.01 0.63
C PHE A 154 -1.67 -7.86 1.56
N SER A 155 -2.04 -9.13 1.78
CA SER A 155 -1.23 -10.09 2.54
C SER A 155 0.12 -10.36 1.87
N GLN A 156 0.11 -10.64 0.56
CA GLN A 156 1.33 -10.88 -0.21
C GLN A 156 2.26 -9.65 -0.22
N MET A 157 1.69 -8.45 -0.30
CA MET A 157 2.45 -7.20 -0.31
C MET A 157 2.98 -6.79 1.06
N SER A 158 2.24 -7.07 2.12
CA SER A 158 2.60 -6.64 3.48
C SER A 158 3.42 -7.68 4.25
N GLY A 159 3.37 -8.95 3.84
CA GLY A 159 3.97 -10.07 4.57
C GLY A 159 3.18 -10.47 5.83
N TYR A 160 1.98 -9.92 6.01
CA TYR A 160 1.09 -10.26 7.11
C TYR A 160 -0.13 -11.02 6.59
N LYS A 161 -0.73 -11.84 7.45
CA LYS A 161 -2.02 -12.49 7.22
C LYS A 161 -3.11 -11.44 7.37
N ILE A 162 -3.75 -11.09 6.26
CA ILE A 162 -4.80 -10.08 6.20
C ILE A 162 -6.04 -10.74 5.65
N ASP A 163 -7.02 -10.91 6.52
CA ASP A 163 -8.27 -11.63 6.22
C ASP A 163 -9.44 -10.68 5.92
N ASN A 164 -9.37 -9.43 6.40
CA ASN A 164 -10.40 -8.42 6.25
C ASN A 164 -9.83 -7.00 6.43
N SER A 165 -10.66 -5.98 6.23
CA SER A 165 -10.26 -4.58 6.37
C SER A 165 -9.93 -4.19 7.83
N ALA A 166 -10.50 -4.86 8.84
CA ALA A 166 -10.14 -4.62 10.24
C ALA A 166 -8.70 -5.06 10.54
N ALA A 167 -8.25 -6.19 9.99
CA ALA A 167 -6.88 -6.68 10.10
C ALA A 167 -5.87 -5.69 9.46
N ILE A 168 -6.24 -5.05 8.35
CA ILE A 168 -5.43 -3.97 7.74
C ILE A 168 -5.23 -2.82 8.74
N THR A 169 -6.31 -2.37 9.38
CA THR A 169 -6.27 -1.29 10.37
C THR A 169 -5.41 -1.69 11.57
N GLU A 170 -5.59 -2.89 12.10
CA GLU A 170 -4.84 -3.42 13.24
C GLU A 170 -3.33 -3.47 12.97
N VAL A 171 -2.92 -4.04 11.82
CA VAL A 171 -1.50 -4.10 11.43
C VAL A 171 -0.91 -2.70 11.33
N LYS A 172 -1.64 -1.74 10.76
CA LYS A 172 -1.19 -0.33 10.65
C LYS A 172 -1.02 0.32 12.03
N GLU A 173 -1.94 0.08 12.95
CA GLU A 173 -1.89 0.61 14.31
C GLU A 173 -0.69 0.04 15.09
N LEU A 174 -0.45 -1.27 14.96
CA LEU A 174 0.71 -1.94 15.55
C LEU A 174 2.02 -1.38 15.00
N GLU A 175 2.16 -1.24 13.67
CA GLU A 175 3.33 -0.64 13.03
C GLU A 175 3.58 0.81 13.53
N THR A 176 2.51 1.60 13.63
CA THR A 176 2.59 2.99 14.11
C THR A 176 3.02 3.06 15.56
N ARG A 177 2.47 2.20 16.43
CA ARG A 177 2.82 2.11 17.85
C ARG A 177 4.28 1.70 18.01
N LEU A 178 4.71 0.70 17.25
CA LEU A 178 6.08 0.20 17.27
C LEU A 178 7.08 1.27 16.81
N ALA A 179 6.79 2.01 15.73
CA ALA A 179 7.61 3.13 15.28
C ALA A 179 7.73 4.23 16.36
N LYS A 180 6.63 4.59 17.02
CA LYS A 180 6.64 5.57 18.13
C LYS A 180 7.50 5.07 19.30
N MET A 181 7.39 3.80 19.66
CA MET A 181 8.16 3.21 20.76
C MET A 181 9.65 3.11 20.44
N ARG A 182 10.03 2.71 19.22
CA ARG A 182 11.42 2.71 18.76
C ARG A 182 12.04 4.10 18.84
N ARG A 183 11.34 5.14 18.35
CA ARG A 183 11.80 6.53 18.45
C ARG A 183 11.97 6.99 19.89
N LYS A 184 11.05 6.63 20.80
CA LYS A 184 11.18 6.91 22.23
C LYS A 184 12.40 6.21 22.84
N ALA A 185 12.61 4.94 22.51
CA ALA A 185 13.75 4.16 22.98
C ALA A 185 15.08 4.77 22.51
N GLU A 186 15.19 5.17 21.23
CA GLU A 186 16.37 5.85 20.69
C GLU A 186 16.65 7.18 21.41
N ASN A 187 15.61 7.99 21.65
CA ASN A 187 15.76 9.26 22.36
C ASN A 187 16.25 9.06 23.80
N ILE A 188 15.71 8.07 24.53
CA ILE A 188 16.16 7.76 25.88
C ILE A 188 17.60 7.22 25.85
N GLN A 189 17.95 6.36 24.89
CA GLN A 189 19.32 5.88 24.73
C GLN A 189 20.32 7.01 24.46
N LYS A 190 19.95 8.01 23.65
CA LYS A 190 20.78 9.22 23.45
C LYS A 190 20.96 9.99 24.76
N ARG A 191 19.89 10.14 25.56
CA ARG A 191 19.95 10.79 26.88
C ARG A 191 20.85 10.04 27.86
N VAL A 192 20.76 8.71 27.90
CA VAL A 192 21.65 7.85 28.73
C VAL A 192 23.13 8.11 28.42
N ARG A 193 23.50 8.21 27.13
CA ARG A 193 24.90 8.42 26.70
C ARG A 193 25.43 9.80 27.08
N ASN A 194 24.57 10.81 27.13
CA ASN A 194 24.94 12.19 27.41
C ASN A 194 24.82 12.55 28.90
N GLU A 195 24.22 11.69 29.72
CA GLU A 195 24.01 11.93 31.14
C GLU A 195 25.30 11.70 31.93
N LYS A 196 25.68 12.68 32.76
CA LYS A 196 26.89 12.65 33.58
C LYS A 196 26.61 12.08 34.98
N GLN A 197 25.37 12.24 35.47
CA GLN A 197 24.98 11.73 36.79
C GLN A 197 24.66 10.23 36.72
N PHE A 198 25.50 9.41 37.36
CA PHE A 198 25.39 7.95 37.35
C PHE A 198 24.00 7.43 37.80
N ASN A 199 23.44 7.98 38.89
CA ASN A 199 22.12 7.57 39.38
C ASN A 199 21.02 7.81 38.35
N ARG A 200 21.08 8.94 37.64
CA ARG A 200 20.13 9.31 36.59
C ARG A 200 20.33 8.47 35.33
N GLN A 201 21.57 8.10 35.04
CA GLN A 201 21.90 7.17 33.96
C GLN A 201 21.32 5.77 34.21
N ILE A 202 21.34 5.27 35.45
CA ILE A 202 20.72 3.99 35.82
C ILE A 202 19.20 4.06 35.61
N GLU A 203 18.55 5.13 36.08
CA GLU A 203 17.11 5.32 35.91
C GLU A 203 16.71 5.36 34.42
N LEU A 204 17.42 6.15 33.60
CA LEU A 204 17.16 6.22 32.17
C LEU A 204 17.42 4.87 31.47
N ASN A 205 18.42 4.11 31.91
CA ASN A 205 18.68 2.76 31.40
C ASN A 205 17.57 1.77 31.75
N SER A 206 17.00 1.85 32.95
CA SER A 206 15.89 0.97 33.34
C SER A 206 14.64 1.26 32.48
N GLN A 207 14.33 2.54 32.24
CA GLN A 207 13.25 2.97 31.34
C GLN A 207 13.50 2.50 29.89
N ALA A 208 14.74 2.63 29.39
CA ALA A 208 15.09 2.16 28.05
C ALA A 208 14.93 0.63 27.91
N ARG A 209 15.34 -0.14 28.94
CA ARG A 209 15.17 -1.60 28.97
C ARG A 209 13.70 -2.00 29.00
N ALA A 210 12.87 -1.31 29.79
CA ALA A 210 11.42 -1.56 29.84
C ALA A 210 10.76 -1.34 28.48
N LEU A 211 11.08 -0.22 27.81
CA LEU A 211 10.58 0.05 26.46
C LEU A 211 11.04 -0.99 25.43
N LYS A 212 12.30 -1.44 25.50
CA LYS A 212 12.81 -2.51 24.61
C LYS A 212 12.07 -3.83 24.81
N ARG A 213 11.71 -4.20 26.05
CA ARG A 213 10.91 -5.39 26.32
C ARG A 213 9.51 -5.28 25.69
N GLN A 214 8.85 -4.14 25.85
CA GLN A 214 7.54 -3.92 25.23
C GLN A 214 7.60 -3.89 23.69
N ILE A 215 8.70 -3.39 23.11
CA ILE A 215 8.94 -3.48 21.65
C ILE A 215 9.04 -4.96 21.23
N ALA A 216 9.83 -5.77 21.95
CA ALA A 216 9.99 -7.19 21.63
C ALA A 216 8.67 -7.97 21.74
N GLU A 217 7.83 -7.65 22.73
CA GLU A 217 6.50 -8.24 22.88
C GLU A 217 5.57 -7.89 21.71
N LEU A 218 5.55 -6.62 21.28
CA LEU A 218 4.78 -6.19 20.10
C LEU A 218 5.33 -6.80 18.79
N GLU A 219 6.65 -6.98 18.67
CA GLU A 219 7.27 -7.67 17.54
C GLU A 219 6.87 -9.14 17.50
N SER A 220 6.76 -9.80 18.66
CA SER A 220 6.24 -11.17 18.76
C SER A 220 4.78 -11.25 18.30
N GLN A 221 3.93 -10.30 18.72
CA GLN A 221 2.54 -10.20 18.25
C GLN A 221 2.44 -10.02 16.72
N LEU A 222 3.27 -9.14 16.14
CA LEU A 222 3.36 -8.97 14.69
C LEU A 222 3.90 -10.22 13.98
N SER A 223 4.82 -10.96 14.62
CA SER A 223 5.36 -12.20 14.07
C SER A 223 4.30 -13.31 13.95
N ASN A 224 3.36 -13.37 14.90
CA ASN A 224 2.22 -14.30 14.85
C ASN A 224 1.28 -14.00 13.68
N ASN A 225 1.27 -12.75 13.22
CA ASN A 225 0.49 -12.29 12.08
C ASN A 225 1.25 -12.41 10.75
N ARG A 226 2.45 -12.98 10.68
CA ARG A 226 3.17 -13.15 9.40
C ARG A 226 2.52 -14.25 8.55
N LYS A 227 2.46 -14.01 7.23
CA LYS A 227 2.04 -15.00 6.22
C LYS A 227 3.24 -15.79 5.72
#